data_AF-A0AAN7NPS7-F1
#
_entry.id   AF-A0AAN7NPS7-F1
#
_cell.length_a   1.000
_cell.length_b   1.000
_cell.length_c   1.000
_cell.angle_alpha   90.00
_cell.angle_beta   90.00
_cell.angle_gamma   90.00
#
_symmetry.space_group_name_H-M   'P 1'
#
loop_
_entity.id
_entity.type
_entity.pdbx_description
1 polymer ?
#
loop_
_entity_poly.entity_id
_entity_poly.type
_entity_poly.pdbx_seq_one_letter_code
_entity_poly.pdbx_strand_id
1 'polypeptide(L)'
;MPLPLAEHPDSLLLFSPVQYSTELKKLYCQIAKTCPIQIKVMTPPPQGAVIRAMPVYKKAEHVTEVVKRCPNHELSREFNEGQIAPPSHLIRVEGNSHAQYVEDPITGRQSVLVPYEPPQVGTEFTTVLYNFMCNSSCVGGMNRRPILIIVTLETRDGQVLGRRCFEARICACPGRDRKADEDSIRKQQVSDSTKNGDGTKRPFRQGTHGIQMTSIKKRRSPDDELLYLPVRGRETYEMLLKIKESLELMQYLPQHTIETYRQQQQQQHQHLLQKQ
;
A
#
# COMPACT_ATOMS: atom_id res chain seq x y z
N MET A 1 11.69 50.21 8.20
CA MET A 1 11.46 49.08 9.13
C MET A 1 11.77 47.80 8.37
N PRO A 2 12.77 47.00 8.79
CA PRO A 2 13.08 45.75 8.12
C PRO A 2 12.07 44.66 8.52
N LEU A 3 11.56 43.97 7.50
CA LEU A 3 10.80 42.72 7.63
C LEU A 3 11.71 41.63 8.21
N PRO A 4 11.25 40.80 9.15
CA PRO A 4 12.00 39.62 9.54
C PRO A 4 11.86 38.55 8.45
N LEU A 5 13.00 38.15 7.91
CA LEU A 5 13.22 36.94 7.12
C LEU A 5 13.33 35.73 8.05
N ALA A 6 13.00 34.57 7.48
CA ALA A 6 13.19 33.19 7.98
C ALA A 6 12.06 32.61 8.84
N GLU A 7 10.94 32.27 8.20
CA GLU A 7 10.19 31.09 8.63
C GLU A 7 10.85 29.84 8.05
N HIS A 8 11.22 28.91 8.93
CA HIS A 8 11.80 27.62 8.58
C HIS A 8 10.89 26.82 7.63
N PRO A 9 11.41 26.16 6.57
CA PRO A 9 10.60 25.40 5.62
C PRO A 9 9.90 24.16 6.20
N ASP A 10 10.19 23.76 7.44
CA ASP A 10 9.60 22.60 8.10
C ASP A 10 8.21 22.86 8.73
N SER A 11 7.79 24.12 8.91
CA SER A 11 6.50 24.45 9.55
C SER A 11 5.29 24.25 8.62
N LEU A 12 5.47 24.43 7.30
CA LEU A 12 4.39 24.29 6.31
C LEU A 12 4.02 22.83 6.01
N LEU A 13 4.91 21.87 6.27
CA LEU A 13 4.65 20.45 6.00
C LEU A 13 3.75 19.79 7.06
N LEU A 14 3.63 20.36 8.26
CA LEU A 14 2.80 19.80 9.34
C LEU A 14 1.29 19.96 9.12
N PHE A 15 0.88 20.89 8.24
CA PHE A 15 -0.53 21.22 7.99
C PHE A 15 -1.10 20.67 6.68
N SER A 16 -0.32 19.90 5.90
CA SER A 16 -0.86 19.31 4.68
C SER A 16 -2.05 18.38 5.00
N PRO A 17 -3.22 18.59 4.36
CA PRO A 17 -4.40 17.76 4.59
C PRO A 17 -4.21 16.33 4.08
N VAL A 18 -3.17 16.08 3.28
CA VAL A 18 -2.82 14.78 2.72
C VAL A 18 -1.31 14.58 2.79
N GLN A 19 -0.87 13.41 3.23
CA GLN A 19 0.52 12.98 3.25
C GLN A 19 0.63 11.51 2.86
N TYR A 20 1.68 11.15 2.15
CA TYR A 20 1.97 9.77 1.80
C TYR A 20 3.28 9.34 2.44
N SER A 21 3.26 8.18 3.10
CA SER A 21 4.47 7.52 3.56
C SER A 21 4.90 6.49 2.52
N THR A 22 6.06 6.72 1.91
CA THR A 22 6.69 5.77 1.00
C THR A 22 7.18 4.53 1.73
N GLU A 23 7.70 4.70 2.95
CA GLU A 23 8.17 3.62 3.84
C GLU A 23 7.02 2.64 4.16
N LEU A 24 5.83 3.17 4.45
CA LEU A 24 4.67 2.37 4.87
C LEU A 24 3.70 2.02 3.74
N LYS A 25 3.91 2.58 2.54
CA LYS A 25 2.94 2.56 1.43
C LYS A 25 1.53 2.95 1.91
N LYS A 26 1.48 4.02 2.69
CA LYS A 26 0.30 4.42 3.48
C LYS A 26 -0.05 5.89 3.27
N LEU A 27 -1.28 6.14 2.87
CA LEU A 27 -1.90 7.44 2.74
C LEU A 27 -2.46 7.89 4.09
N TYR A 28 -2.16 9.13 4.47
CA TYR A 28 -2.75 9.82 5.61
C TYR A 28 -3.48 11.04 5.08
N CYS A 29 -4.76 11.17 5.38
CA CYS A 29 -5.54 12.30 4.89
C CYS A 29 -6.59 12.74 5.91
N GLN A 30 -7.03 13.99 5.79
CA GLN A 30 -8.18 14.49 6.52
C GLN A 30 -9.50 14.05 5.87
N ILE A 31 -10.54 13.93 6.69
CA ILE A 31 -11.90 13.63 6.22
C ILE A 31 -12.36 14.68 5.20
N ALA A 32 -13.01 14.21 4.14
CA ALA A 32 -13.60 15.02 3.06
C ALA A 32 -12.64 15.94 2.29
N LYS A 33 -11.32 15.89 2.57
CA LYS A 33 -10.32 16.64 1.81
C LYS A 33 -9.89 15.90 0.56
N THR A 34 -9.65 16.66 -0.50
CA THR A 34 -9.24 16.17 -1.81
C THR A 34 -7.88 15.49 -1.74
N CYS A 35 -7.82 14.24 -2.17
CA CYS A 35 -6.64 13.39 -2.21
C CYS A 35 -6.31 13.07 -3.69
N PRO A 36 -5.37 13.79 -4.32
CA PRO A 36 -4.96 13.48 -5.68
C PRO A 36 -4.16 12.17 -5.72
N ILE A 37 -4.61 11.22 -6.54
CA ILE A 37 -3.93 9.95 -6.77
C ILE A 37 -3.56 9.84 -8.25
N GLN A 38 -2.27 9.67 -8.50
CA GLN A 38 -1.72 9.53 -9.84
C GLN A 38 -1.81 8.08 -10.31
N ILE A 39 -2.39 7.90 -11.49
CA ILE A 39 -2.53 6.63 -12.20
C ILE A 39 -1.57 6.67 -13.38
N LYS A 40 -0.49 5.89 -13.27
CA LYS A 40 0.50 5.71 -14.33
C LYS A 40 0.32 4.34 -14.96
N VAL A 41 0.16 4.32 -16.28
CA VAL A 41 0.10 3.08 -17.08
C VAL A 41 1.26 3.07 -18.07
N MET A 42 1.86 1.90 -18.30
CA MET A 42 2.95 1.77 -19.28
C MET A 42 2.43 1.63 -20.71
N THR A 43 1.28 0.99 -20.86
CA THR A 43 0.63 0.77 -22.16
C THR A 43 -0.79 1.35 -22.08
N PRO A 44 -1.21 2.15 -23.07
CA PRO A 44 -2.57 2.68 -23.11
C PRO A 44 -3.59 1.53 -23.06
N PRO A 45 -4.57 1.57 -22.14
CA PRO A 45 -5.58 0.53 -22.06
C PRO A 45 -6.57 0.62 -23.24
N PRO A 46 -7.35 -0.46 -23.50
CA PRO A 46 -8.42 -0.44 -24.48
C PRO A 46 -9.43 0.68 -24.24
N GLN A 47 -10.10 1.12 -25.31
CA GLN A 47 -11.13 2.16 -25.22
C GLN A 47 -12.25 1.75 -24.26
N GLY A 48 -12.67 2.69 -23.41
CA GLY A 48 -13.71 2.45 -22.41
C GLY A 48 -13.22 1.73 -21.15
N ALA A 49 -11.90 1.63 -20.94
CA ALA A 49 -11.35 1.20 -19.66
C ALA A 49 -11.78 2.13 -18.52
N VAL A 50 -11.88 1.57 -17.32
CA VAL A 50 -12.31 2.27 -16.11
C VAL A 50 -11.32 2.04 -14.98
N ILE A 51 -11.20 3.01 -14.09
CA ILE A 51 -10.45 2.89 -12.85
C ILE A 51 -11.46 2.71 -11.72
N ARG A 52 -11.34 1.63 -10.96
CA ARG A 52 -12.17 1.35 -9.79
C ARG A 52 -11.37 1.49 -8.51
N ALA A 53 -11.92 2.19 -7.52
CA ALA A 53 -11.40 2.23 -6.15
C ALA A 53 -12.37 1.54 -5.19
N MET A 54 -11.87 0.57 -4.42
CA MET A 54 -12.65 -0.20 -3.45
C MET A 54 -11.91 -0.32 -2.11
N PRO A 55 -12.52 0.10 -0.99
CA PRO A 55 -11.94 -0.09 0.34
C PRO A 55 -12.21 -1.49 0.87
N VAL A 56 -11.22 -2.10 1.53
CA VAL A 56 -11.33 -3.37 2.25
C VAL A 56 -10.61 -3.29 3.59
N TYR A 57 -11.03 -4.02 4.61
CA TYR A 57 -10.25 -4.11 5.84
C TYR A 57 -8.96 -4.89 5.61
N LYS A 58 -7.85 -4.41 6.18
CA LYS A 58 -6.52 -5.02 6.02
C LYS A 58 -6.37 -6.32 6.80
N LYS A 59 -6.99 -6.43 7.97
CA LYS A 59 -6.88 -7.61 8.84
C LYS A 59 -7.82 -8.72 8.35
N ALA A 60 -7.32 -9.96 8.35
CA ALA A 60 -8.07 -11.14 7.91
C ALA A 60 -9.37 -11.35 8.68
N GLU A 61 -9.38 -11.06 9.99
CA GLU A 61 -10.56 -11.18 10.86
C GLU A 61 -11.74 -10.29 10.44
N HIS A 62 -11.48 -9.24 9.64
CA HIS A 62 -12.50 -8.30 9.17
C HIS A 62 -12.65 -8.29 7.65
N VAL A 63 -11.92 -9.13 6.91
CA VAL A 63 -11.82 -9.01 5.45
C VAL A 63 -13.16 -9.25 4.74
N THR A 64 -14.04 -10.04 5.37
CA THR A 64 -15.41 -10.34 4.89
C THR A 64 -16.38 -9.20 5.17
N GLU A 65 -16.06 -8.29 6.09
CA GLU A 65 -16.92 -7.15 6.41
C GLU A 65 -16.79 -6.04 5.36
N VAL A 66 -17.91 -5.38 5.09
CA VAL A 66 -17.95 -4.23 4.18
C VAL A 66 -17.47 -2.97 4.90
N VAL A 67 -16.58 -2.21 4.27
CA VAL A 67 -16.17 -0.90 4.77
C VAL A 67 -17.25 0.12 4.43
N LYS A 68 -17.96 0.61 5.46
CA LYS A 68 -19.01 1.64 5.35
C LYS A 68 -18.66 2.85 6.22
N ARG A 69 -19.30 3.99 5.94
CA ARG A 69 -19.26 5.16 6.84
C ARG A 69 -20.00 4.83 8.14
N CYS A 70 -19.68 5.56 9.21
CA CYS A 70 -20.46 5.43 10.44
C CYS A 70 -21.84 6.08 10.29
N PRO A 71 -22.86 5.65 11.07
CA PRO A 71 -24.21 6.21 11.00
C PRO A 71 -24.25 7.74 11.14
N ASN A 72 -23.41 8.31 12.01
CA ASN A 72 -23.36 9.76 12.22
C ASN A 72 -22.97 10.52 10.94
N HIS A 73 -21.99 10.02 10.19
CA HIS A 73 -21.55 10.66 8.94
C HIS A 73 -22.46 10.32 7.76
N GLU A 74 -23.02 9.12 7.74
CA GLU A 74 -23.97 8.69 6.72
C GLU A 74 -25.27 9.51 6.76
N LEU A 75 -25.77 9.82 7.97
CA LEU A 75 -26.99 10.62 8.17
C LEU A 75 -26.76 12.13 8.18
N SER A 76 -25.51 12.60 8.33
CA SER A 76 -25.20 14.03 8.36
C SER A 76 -25.50 14.71 7.02
N ARG A 77 -26.07 15.93 7.04
CA ARG A 77 -26.28 16.72 5.82
C ARG A 77 -25.03 17.43 5.33
N GLU A 78 -24.10 17.75 6.24
CA GLU A 78 -22.88 18.55 5.98
C GLU A 78 -22.06 18.04 4.79
N PHE A 79 -21.97 16.71 4.64
CA PHE A 79 -21.20 16.07 3.57
C PHE A 79 -22.04 15.43 2.47
N ASN A 80 -23.37 15.48 2.56
CA ASN A 80 -24.25 14.72 1.66
C ASN A 80 -25.15 15.62 0.79
N GLU A 81 -25.42 16.85 1.22
CA GLU A 81 -26.33 17.75 0.50
C GLU A 81 -25.76 18.15 -0.88
N GLY A 82 -26.57 17.97 -1.94
CA GLY A 82 -26.19 18.29 -3.31
C GLY A 82 -25.17 17.36 -3.96
N GLN A 83 -24.82 16.23 -3.33
CA GLN A 83 -23.82 15.29 -3.85
C GLN A 83 -24.49 14.14 -4.63
N ILE A 84 -23.92 13.78 -5.79
CA ILE A 84 -24.36 12.63 -6.62
C ILE A 84 -24.04 11.29 -5.93
N ALA A 85 -23.01 11.27 -5.08
CA ALA A 85 -22.53 10.08 -4.40
C ALA A 85 -23.49 9.60 -3.30
N PRO A 86 -23.78 8.29 -3.21
CA PRO A 86 -24.58 7.74 -2.12
C PRO A 86 -24.00 8.09 -0.74
N PRO A 87 -24.85 8.36 0.27
CA PRO A 87 -24.40 8.69 1.62
C PRO A 87 -23.58 7.60 2.30
N SER A 88 -23.75 6.33 1.92
CA SER A 88 -23.06 5.19 2.54
C SER A 88 -21.59 5.02 2.09
N HIS A 89 -21.25 5.49 0.87
CA HIS A 89 -19.94 5.28 0.26
C HIS A 89 -18.82 6.05 0.97
N LEU A 90 -17.80 5.32 1.43
CA LEU A 90 -16.61 5.90 2.06
C LEU A 90 -15.77 6.74 1.08
N ILE A 91 -15.57 6.24 -0.14
CA ILE A 91 -14.73 6.87 -1.17
C ILE A 91 -15.63 7.63 -2.13
N ARG A 92 -15.29 8.89 -2.40
CA ARG A 92 -15.92 9.74 -3.40
C ARG A 92 -14.90 10.28 -4.38
N VAL A 93 -15.38 10.77 -5.51
CA VAL A 93 -14.58 11.39 -6.55
C VAL A 93 -15.05 12.83 -6.73
N GLU A 94 -14.09 13.74 -6.76
CA GLU A 94 -14.29 15.17 -6.98
C GLU A 94 -13.94 15.56 -8.42
N GLY A 95 -14.69 16.51 -8.99
CA GLY A 95 -14.40 17.07 -10.31
C GLY A 95 -14.67 16.13 -11.50
N ASN A 96 -15.32 14.99 -11.28
CA ASN A 96 -15.69 14.05 -12.35
C ASN A 96 -17.17 13.66 -12.26
N SER A 97 -18.01 14.24 -13.13
CA SER A 97 -19.45 13.95 -13.20
C SER A 97 -19.77 12.57 -13.78
N HIS A 98 -18.79 11.88 -14.35
CA HIS A 98 -18.93 10.52 -14.89
C HIS A 98 -18.58 9.44 -13.86
N ALA A 99 -18.30 9.83 -12.61
CA ALA A 99 -18.06 8.89 -11.52
C ALA A 99 -19.31 8.05 -11.24
N GLN A 100 -19.14 6.73 -11.22
CA GLN A 100 -20.20 5.76 -10.96
C GLN A 100 -19.98 5.08 -9.62
N TYR A 101 -20.97 5.17 -8.74
CA TYR A 101 -20.94 4.54 -7.43
C TYR A 101 -21.67 3.20 -7.50
N VAL A 102 -20.96 2.11 -7.19
CA VAL A 102 -21.47 0.75 -7.33
C VAL A 102 -21.40 0.03 -6.00
N GLU A 103 -22.51 -0.56 -5.60
CA GLU A 103 -22.59 -1.58 -4.55
C GLU A 103 -22.74 -2.94 -5.22
N ASP A 104 -21.79 -3.84 -4.97
CA ASP A 104 -21.82 -5.20 -5.51
C ASP A 104 -23.02 -5.97 -4.92
N PRO A 105 -23.94 -6.50 -5.74
CA PRO A 105 -25.20 -7.07 -5.24
C PRO A 105 -25.01 -8.39 -4.46
N ILE A 106 -23.87 -9.06 -4.60
CA ILE A 106 -23.59 -10.34 -3.95
C ILE A 106 -22.85 -10.11 -2.63
N THR A 107 -21.83 -9.24 -2.65
CA THR A 107 -20.92 -9.01 -1.53
C THR A 107 -21.25 -7.77 -0.71
N GLY A 108 -22.12 -6.89 -1.22
CA GLY A 108 -22.43 -5.58 -0.65
C GLY A 108 -21.25 -4.61 -0.65
N ARG A 109 -20.14 -4.94 -1.34
CA ARG A 109 -18.95 -4.09 -1.37
C ARG A 109 -19.19 -2.85 -2.19
N GLN A 110 -18.84 -1.71 -1.62
CA GLN A 110 -18.99 -0.41 -2.24
C GLN A 110 -17.70 -0.01 -2.96
N SER A 111 -17.83 0.46 -4.19
CA SER A 111 -16.72 0.94 -5.00
C SER A 111 -17.14 2.15 -5.81
N VAL A 112 -16.17 2.92 -6.27
CA VAL A 112 -16.39 4.01 -7.22
C VAL A 112 -15.59 3.73 -8.48
N LEU A 113 -16.20 3.93 -9.65
CA LEU A 113 -15.57 3.82 -10.95
C LEU A 113 -15.48 5.19 -11.58
N VAL A 114 -14.37 5.46 -12.26
CA VAL A 114 -14.19 6.62 -13.14
C VAL A 114 -13.70 6.13 -14.49
N PRO A 115 -14.18 6.70 -15.61
CA PRO A 115 -13.60 6.43 -16.92
C PRO A 115 -12.09 6.73 -16.91
N TYR A 116 -11.29 5.85 -17.53
CA TYR A 116 -9.89 6.14 -17.75
C TYR A 116 -9.77 7.20 -18.84
N GLU A 117 -9.15 8.33 -18.49
CA GLU A 117 -8.76 9.38 -19.42
C GLU A 117 -7.25 9.33 -19.63
N PRO A 118 -6.75 9.37 -20.88
CA PRO A 118 -5.31 9.44 -21.14
C PRO A 118 -4.66 10.67 -20.47
N PRO A 119 -3.39 10.60 -20.06
CA PRO A 119 -2.66 11.74 -19.51
C PRO A 119 -2.70 12.95 -20.46
N GLN A 120 -2.74 14.15 -19.89
CA GLN A 120 -2.63 15.38 -20.68
C GLN A 120 -1.23 15.50 -21.30
N VAL A 121 -1.14 16.19 -22.44
CA VAL A 121 0.13 16.43 -23.13
C VAL A 121 1.15 17.04 -22.16
N GLY A 122 2.34 16.43 -22.07
CA GLY A 122 3.39 16.84 -21.14
C GLY A 122 3.35 16.17 -19.76
N THR A 123 2.40 15.25 -19.52
CA THR A 123 2.31 14.44 -18.29
C THR A 123 2.36 12.95 -18.59
N GLU A 124 2.90 12.15 -17.66
CA GLU A 124 2.99 10.69 -17.80
C GLU A 124 1.89 9.92 -17.03
N PHE A 125 0.99 10.65 -16.38
CA PHE A 125 0.00 10.08 -15.46
C PHE A 125 -1.31 10.85 -15.52
N THR A 126 -2.40 10.15 -15.25
CA THR A 126 -3.73 10.75 -15.05
C THR A 126 -3.97 10.88 -13.56
N THR A 127 -4.52 12.00 -13.10
CA THR A 127 -4.80 12.21 -11.67
C THR A 127 -6.29 12.05 -11.40
N VAL A 128 -6.64 11.19 -10.44
CA VAL A 128 -8.01 11.07 -9.92
C VAL A 128 -8.07 11.71 -8.54
N LEU A 129 -9.05 12.59 -8.33
CA LEU A 129 -9.24 13.32 -7.09
C LEU A 129 -10.24 12.56 -6.20
N TYR A 130 -9.74 11.89 -5.16
CA TYR A 130 -10.58 11.12 -4.24
C TYR A 130 -10.84 11.89 -2.95
N ASN A 131 -12.00 11.67 -2.31
CA ASN A 131 -12.31 12.16 -0.98
C ASN A 131 -12.74 10.99 -0.10
N PHE A 132 -12.29 10.97 1.15
CA PHE A 132 -12.65 9.92 2.12
C PHE A 132 -13.58 10.48 3.18
N MET A 133 -14.79 9.94 3.28
CA MET A 133 -15.93 10.62 3.92
C MET A 133 -16.20 10.16 5.36
N CYS A 134 -15.23 9.49 6.00
CA CYS A 134 -15.34 9.07 7.39
C CYS A 134 -13.94 8.92 8.01
N ASN A 135 -13.77 9.35 9.26
CA ASN A 135 -12.52 9.14 9.98
C ASN A 135 -12.32 7.65 10.30
N SER A 136 -11.06 7.21 10.31
CA SER A 136 -10.69 5.82 10.64
C SER A 136 -11.13 5.45 12.05
N SER A 137 -11.17 6.42 12.97
CA SER A 137 -11.53 6.24 14.37
C SER A 137 -13.04 6.24 14.65
N CYS A 138 -13.90 6.45 13.66
CA CYS A 138 -15.34 6.53 13.88
C CYS A 138 -15.91 5.20 14.39
N VAL A 139 -16.58 5.27 15.54
CA VAL A 139 -17.36 4.17 16.11
C VAL A 139 -18.56 3.89 15.19
N GLY A 140 -18.90 2.61 14.99
CA GLY A 140 -19.97 2.19 14.08
C GLY A 140 -19.62 2.25 12.58
N GLY A 141 -18.39 2.65 12.21
CA GLY A 141 -17.86 2.55 10.85
C GLY A 141 -16.59 1.71 10.84
N MET A 142 -15.46 2.33 10.46
CA MET A 142 -14.16 1.67 10.47
C MET A 142 -13.67 1.28 11.87
N ASN A 143 -14.01 2.04 12.91
CA ASN A 143 -13.70 1.74 14.31
C ASN A 143 -12.22 1.38 14.56
N ARG A 144 -11.30 2.22 14.08
CA ARG A 144 -9.83 2.08 14.18
C ARG A 144 -9.26 0.84 13.48
N ARG A 145 -10.04 0.13 12.68
CA ARG A 145 -9.56 -0.98 11.86
C ARG A 145 -8.86 -0.44 10.61
N PRO A 146 -7.62 -0.87 10.32
CA PRO A 146 -6.89 -0.39 9.14
C PRO A 146 -7.55 -0.90 7.86
N ILE A 147 -7.57 -0.04 6.84
CA ILE A 147 -8.14 -0.35 5.52
C ILE A 147 -7.07 -0.30 4.43
N LEU A 148 -7.25 -1.12 3.41
CA LEU A 148 -6.56 -1.01 2.13
C LEU A 148 -7.52 -0.43 1.11
N ILE A 149 -7.01 0.45 0.26
CA ILE A 149 -7.70 0.90 -0.94
C ILE A 149 -7.15 0.08 -2.10
N ILE A 150 -8.00 -0.72 -2.72
CA ILE A 150 -7.67 -1.46 -3.93
C ILE A 150 -8.06 -0.59 -5.11
N VAL A 151 -7.08 -0.26 -5.95
CA VAL A 151 -7.28 0.44 -7.21
C VAL A 151 -7.06 -0.55 -8.34
N THR A 152 -8.08 -0.77 -9.15
CA THR A 152 -8.03 -1.62 -10.34
C THR A 152 -8.22 -0.80 -11.60
N LEU A 153 -7.48 -1.17 -12.65
CA LEU A 153 -7.77 -0.77 -14.02
C LEU A 153 -8.52 -1.93 -14.66
N GLU A 154 -9.72 -1.68 -15.16
CA GLU A 154 -10.64 -2.69 -15.67
C GLU A 154 -11.07 -2.35 -17.11
N THR A 155 -11.36 -3.37 -17.91
CA THR A 155 -12.11 -3.18 -19.16
C THR A 155 -13.56 -2.83 -18.85
N ARG A 156 -14.30 -2.39 -19.88
CA ARG A 156 -15.75 -2.14 -19.77
C ARG A 156 -16.53 -3.37 -19.30
N ASP A 157 -16.04 -4.57 -19.62
CA ASP A 157 -16.67 -5.85 -19.28
C ASP A 157 -16.26 -6.36 -17.88
N GLY A 158 -15.47 -5.58 -17.12
CA GLY A 158 -15.05 -5.93 -15.76
C GLY A 158 -13.79 -6.81 -15.68
N GLN A 159 -13.09 -7.04 -16.79
CA GLN A 159 -11.81 -7.75 -16.75
C GLN A 159 -10.72 -6.85 -16.14
N VAL A 160 -10.03 -7.33 -15.12
CA VAL A 160 -8.96 -6.58 -14.45
C VAL A 160 -7.69 -6.62 -15.30
N LEU A 161 -7.27 -5.45 -15.80
CA LEU A 161 -6.01 -5.23 -16.53
C LEU A 161 -4.84 -4.94 -15.59
N GLY A 162 -5.11 -4.33 -14.44
CA GLY A 162 -4.08 -3.98 -13.47
C GLY A 162 -4.65 -3.77 -12.08
N ARG A 163 -3.83 -4.00 -11.05
CA ARG A 163 -4.21 -3.83 -9.65
C ARG A 163 -3.05 -3.26 -8.83
N ARG A 164 -3.34 -2.23 -8.06
CA ARG A 164 -2.48 -1.70 -7.00
C ARG A 164 -3.28 -1.49 -5.74
N CYS A 165 -2.60 -1.48 -4.60
CA CYS A 165 -3.23 -1.16 -3.34
C CYS A 165 -2.29 -0.34 -2.45
N PHE A 166 -2.89 0.43 -1.56
CA PHE A 166 -2.19 1.18 -0.53
C PHE A 166 -3.03 1.21 0.74
N GLU A 167 -2.40 1.34 1.91
CA GLU A 167 -3.11 1.52 3.17
C GLU A 167 -3.60 2.97 3.28
N ALA A 168 -4.78 3.21 3.85
CA ALA A 168 -5.28 4.56 4.08
C ALA A 168 -5.67 4.77 5.55
N ARG A 169 -5.31 5.93 6.09
CA ARG A 169 -5.67 6.41 7.42
C ARG A 169 -6.25 7.82 7.32
N ILE A 170 -7.57 7.88 7.42
CA ILE A 170 -8.32 9.14 7.52
C ILE A 170 -8.25 9.62 8.98
N CYS A 171 -7.61 10.75 9.23
CA CYS A 171 -7.32 11.29 10.55
C CYS A 171 -7.26 12.83 10.55
N ALA A 172 -7.40 13.45 11.73
CA ALA A 172 -7.40 14.91 11.84
C ALA A 172 -6.02 15.55 11.60
N CYS A 173 -4.94 14.85 11.94
CA CYS A 173 -3.56 15.35 11.87
C CYS A 173 -2.66 14.37 11.10
N PRO A 174 -2.71 14.35 9.74
CA PRO A 174 -1.91 13.44 8.91
C PRO A 174 -0.42 13.45 9.23
N GLY A 175 0.18 14.64 9.41
CA GLY A 175 1.58 14.83 9.78
C GLY A 175 2.01 14.08 11.04
N ARG A 176 1.25 14.25 12.11
CA ARG A 176 1.51 13.62 13.40
C ARG A 176 1.37 12.11 13.30
N ASP A 177 0.26 11.63 12.73
CA ASP A 177 -0.05 10.21 12.66
C ASP A 177 0.93 9.46 11.73
N ARG A 178 1.35 10.08 10.62
CA ARG A 178 2.41 9.54 9.76
C ARG A 178 3.72 9.36 10.51
N LYS A 179 4.21 10.44 11.15
CA LYS A 179 5.47 10.40 11.89
C LYS A 179 5.43 9.37 13.02
N ALA A 180 4.31 9.28 13.75
CA ALA A 180 4.16 8.31 14.82
C ALA A 180 4.19 6.85 14.31
N ASP A 181 3.51 6.56 13.21
CA ASP A 181 3.50 5.22 12.60
C ASP A 181 4.89 4.87 12.01
N GLU A 182 5.59 5.80 11.37
CA GLU A 182 6.98 5.63 10.86
C GLU A 182 7.98 5.38 12.00
N ASP A 183 7.94 6.20 13.06
CA ASP A 183 8.80 6.04 14.24
C ASP A 183 8.56 4.70 14.95
N SER A 184 7.31 4.22 14.98
CA SER A 184 6.95 2.93 15.57
C SER A 184 7.64 1.76 14.85
N ILE A 185 7.68 1.78 13.52
CA ILE A 185 8.32 0.72 12.72
C ILE A 185 9.84 0.78 12.84
N ARG A 186 10.44 1.97 12.84
CA ARG A 186 11.88 2.13 13.09
C ARG A 186 12.28 1.59 14.47
N LYS A 187 11.50 1.89 15.51
CA LYS A 187 11.74 1.35 16.86
C LYS A 187 11.59 -0.17 16.93
N GLN A 188 10.61 -0.74 16.23
CA GLN A 188 10.45 -2.20 16.15
C GLN A 188 11.68 -2.85 15.53
N GLN A 189 12.21 -2.32 14.43
CA GLN A 189 13.42 -2.82 13.77
C GLN A 189 14.67 -2.77 14.67
N VAL A 190 14.81 -1.73 15.51
CA VAL A 190 15.93 -1.60 16.46
C VAL A 190 15.76 -2.51 17.70
N SER A 191 14.53 -2.77 18.13
CA SER A 191 14.25 -3.60 19.31
C SER A 191 14.44 -5.10 19.07
N ASP A 192 14.29 -5.58 17.84
CA ASP A 192 14.58 -6.98 17.48
C ASP A 192 16.10 -7.25 17.39
N SER A 193 16.91 -6.22 17.13
CA SER A 193 18.38 -6.33 17.07
C SER A 193 19.07 -6.32 18.44
N THR A 194 18.38 -5.92 19.51
CA THR A 194 18.92 -5.82 20.88
C THR A 194 18.46 -6.92 21.85
N LYS A 195 17.56 -7.82 21.43
CA LYS A 195 17.07 -8.92 22.30
C LYS A 195 17.89 -10.21 22.29
N ASN A 196 18.98 -10.28 21.52
CA ASN A 196 19.91 -11.42 21.52
C ASN A 196 21.20 -11.18 22.33
N GLY A 197 21.18 -10.25 23.28
CA GLY A 197 22.33 -9.97 24.14
C GLY A 197 21.90 -9.48 25.51
N ASP A 198 21.57 -10.41 26.41
CA ASP A 198 22.18 -10.53 27.74
C ASP A 198 21.28 -11.34 28.68
N GLY A 199 21.79 -12.49 29.10
CA GLY A 199 21.18 -13.32 30.11
C GLY A 199 21.62 -12.83 31.48
N THR A 200 20.82 -11.99 32.13
CA THR A 200 21.03 -11.71 33.56
C THR A 200 19.71 -11.68 34.36
N LYS A 201 19.46 -12.83 35.00
CA LYS A 201 18.62 -13.17 36.17
C LYS A 201 17.83 -12.03 36.86
N ARG A 202 16.52 -12.26 37.10
CA ARG A 202 15.80 -11.97 38.37
C ARG A 202 14.41 -12.65 38.42
N PRO A 203 13.82 -12.86 39.62
CA PRO A 203 13.12 -14.10 39.95
C PRO A 203 11.60 -14.14 39.73
N PHE A 204 11.18 -15.40 39.58
CA PHE A 204 9.87 -16.02 39.55
C PHE A 204 8.95 -15.69 40.74
N ARG A 205 7.64 -15.49 40.48
CA ARG A 205 6.53 -15.84 41.39
C ARG A 205 5.35 -16.45 40.60
N GLN A 206 4.96 -17.66 41.02
CA GLN A 206 3.74 -18.45 40.72
C GLN A 206 2.44 -17.68 41.06
N GLY A 207 1.24 -18.01 40.59
CA GLY A 207 0.67 -19.09 39.76
C GLY A 207 -0.58 -18.54 39.03
N THR A 208 -1.45 -19.25 38.32
CA THR A 208 -1.95 -20.64 38.39
C THR A 208 -2.61 -21.04 37.05
N HIS A 209 -2.57 -22.35 36.74
CA HIS A 209 -3.41 -23.19 35.83
C HIS A 209 -4.49 -22.48 34.98
N GLY A 210 -4.71 -22.73 33.70
CA GLY A 210 -4.28 -23.77 32.76
C GLY A 210 -5.45 -24.02 31.79
N ILE A 211 -5.20 -24.04 30.48
CA ILE A 211 -5.84 -24.88 29.45
C ILE A 211 -4.98 -24.72 28.19
N GLN A 212 -4.38 -25.84 27.79
CA GLN A 212 -3.59 -25.99 26.58
C GLN A 212 -4.52 -26.11 25.37
N MET A 213 -4.26 -25.32 24.33
CA MET A 213 -4.64 -25.65 22.96
C MET A 213 -3.40 -25.50 22.09
N THR A 214 -3.00 -26.61 21.50
CA THR A 214 -1.86 -26.78 20.62
C THR A 214 -2.03 -25.94 19.35
N SER A 215 -1.43 -24.74 19.33
CA SER A 215 -1.24 -23.96 18.12
C SER A 215 0.07 -24.40 17.48
N ILE A 216 -0.06 -25.13 16.37
CA ILE A 216 1.02 -25.42 15.43
C ILE A 216 1.57 -24.05 15.00
N LYS A 217 2.75 -23.69 15.51
CA LYS A 217 3.54 -22.57 15.01
C LYS A 217 3.85 -22.89 13.55
N LYS A 218 3.16 -22.24 12.60
CA LYS A 218 3.70 -22.11 11.25
C LYS A 218 5.00 -21.32 11.39
N ARG A 219 6.12 -22.06 11.38
CA ARG A 219 7.47 -21.52 11.21
C ARG A 219 7.40 -20.52 10.06
N ARG A 220 7.70 -19.25 10.33
CA ARG A 220 8.10 -18.32 9.28
C ARG A 220 9.28 -18.94 8.56
N SER A 221 9.25 -18.89 7.22
CA SER A 221 10.40 -19.25 6.41
C SER A 221 11.62 -18.49 6.95
N PRO A 222 12.77 -19.14 7.21
CA PRO A 222 13.98 -18.47 7.68
C PRO A 222 14.56 -17.47 6.66
N ASP A 223 14.04 -17.49 5.43
CA ASP A 223 14.67 -16.88 4.25
C ASP A 223 14.21 -15.44 3.95
N ASP A 224 13.36 -14.87 4.81
CA ASP A 224 12.86 -13.48 4.69
C ASP A 224 13.62 -12.50 5.63
N GLU A 225 14.76 -12.94 6.16
CA GLU A 225 15.63 -12.13 7.02
C GLU A 225 16.44 -11.13 6.18
N LEU A 226 16.24 -9.84 6.43
CA LEU A 226 17.00 -8.78 5.76
C LEU A 226 18.37 -8.61 6.42
N LEU A 227 19.42 -9.07 5.73
CA LEU A 227 20.81 -8.97 6.18
C LEU A 227 21.54 -7.82 5.46
N TYR A 228 22.38 -7.09 6.21
CA TYR A 228 23.23 -6.02 5.66
C TYR A 228 24.67 -6.50 5.54
N LEU A 229 25.28 -6.33 4.36
CA LEU A 229 26.69 -6.60 4.13
C LEU A 229 27.43 -5.28 3.89
N PRO A 230 28.25 -4.78 4.83
CA PRO A 230 29.06 -3.59 4.60
C PRO A 230 30.18 -3.90 3.61
N VAL A 231 30.23 -3.14 2.51
CA VAL A 231 31.24 -3.31 1.44
C VAL A 231 32.06 -2.03 1.32
N ARG A 232 33.38 -2.16 1.29
CA ARG A 232 34.32 -1.05 1.06
C ARG A 232 34.78 -1.07 -0.39
N GLY A 233 34.67 0.08 -1.08
CA GLY A 233 35.07 0.23 -2.47
C GLY A 233 33.89 0.09 -3.45
N ARG A 234 33.81 1.02 -4.40
CA ARG A 234 32.65 1.15 -5.29
C ARG A 234 32.54 0.03 -6.32
N GLU A 235 33.66 -0.35 -6.92
CA GLU A 235 33.68 -1.44 -7.93
C GLU A 235 33.26 -2.78 -7.31
N THR A 236 33.75 -3.08 -6.11
CA THR A 236 33.38 -4.29 -5.36
C THR A 236 31.90 -4.29 -4.99
N TYR A 237 31.38 -3.13 -4.57
CA TYR A 237 29.94 -2.96 -4.30
C TYR A 237 29.10 -3.20 -5.56
N GLU A 238 29.46 -2.60 -6.69
CA GLU A 238 28.71 -2.75 -7.94
C GLU A 238 28.72 -4.19 -8.46
N MET A 239 29.83 -4.92 -8.30
CA MET A 239 29.90 -6.35 -8.62
C MET A 239 28.98 -7.19 -7.73
N LEU A 240 29.03 -6.98 -6.41
CA LEU A 240 28.20 -7.72 -5.46
C LEU A 240 26.70 -7.40 -5.62
N LEU A 241 26.37 -6.16 -5.96
CA LEU A 241 25.00 -5.75 -6.27
C LEU A 241 24.46 -6.48 -7.50
N LYS A 242 25.24 -6.57 -8.58
CA LYS A 242 24.87 -7.33 -9.79
C LYS A 242 24.62 -8.81 -9.49
N ILE A 243 25.45 -9.42 -8.65
CA ILE A 243 25.28 -10.82 -8.23
C ILE A 243 23.97 -10.98 -7.45
N LYS A 244 23.73 -10.11 -6.47
CA LYS A 244 22.51 -10.12 -5.65
C LYS A 244 21.25 -10.00 -6.52
N GLU A 245 21.18 -9.01 -7.40
CA GLU A 245 20.03 -8.80 -8.30
C GLU A 245 19.81 -9.98 -9.26
N SER A 246 20.89 -10.61 -9.75
CA SER A 246 20.79 -11.78 -10.62
C SER A 246 20.23 -13.00 -9.89
N LEU A 247 20.64 -13.23 -8.64
CA LEU A 247 20.12 -14.30 -7.80
C LEU A 247 18.63 -14.09 -7.48
N GLU A 248 18.23 -12.86 -7.16
CA GLU A 248 16.82 -12.50 -6.95
C GLU A 248 15.99 -12.74 -8.21
N LEU A 249 16.48 -12.31 -9.38
CA LEU A 249 15.79 -12.51 -10.65
C LEU A 249 15.59 -14.00 -10.98
N MET A 250 16.57 -14.85 -10.69
CA MET A 250 16.46 -16.30 -10.92
C MET A 250 15.32 -16.95 -10.14
N GLN A 251 14.91 -16.41 -9.00
CA GLN A 251 13.78 -16.93 -8.22
C GLN A 251 12.43 -16.72 -8.93
N TYR A 252 12.34 -15.77 -9.86
CA TYR A 252 11.12 -15.43 -10.59
C TYR A 252 11.07 -16.03 -12.01
N LEU A 253 12.14 -16.67 -12.47
CA LEU A 253 12.18 -17.28 -13.80
C LEU A 253 11.46 -18.64 -13.81
N PRO A 254 10.56 -18.89 -14.78
CA PRO A 254 9.95 -20.19 -14.97
C PRO A 254 11.01 -21.29 -15.24
N GLN A 255 10.81 -22.48 -14.66
CA GLN A 255 11.77 -23.60 -14.77
C GLN A 255 12.09 -23.99 -16.23
N HIS A 256 11.10 -23.97 -17.12
CA HIS A 256 11.31 -24.27 -18.54
C HIS A 256 12.30 -23.28 -19.21
N THR A 257 12.32 -22.02 -18.79
CA THR A 257 13.22 -21.00 -19.33
C THR A 257 14.65 -21.26 -18.88
N ILE A 258 14.82 -21.70 -17.62
CA ILE A 258 16.13 -22.08 -17.05
C ILE A 258 16.69 -23.31 -17.77
N GLU A 259 15.85 -24.31 -18.04
CA GLU A 259 16.25 -25.53 -18.77
C GLU A 259 16.64 -25.24 -20.22
N THR A 260 15.87 -24.40 -20.90
CA THR A 260 16.18 -23.94 -22.27
C THR A 260 17.55 -23.25 -22.32
N TYR A 261 17.83 -22.35 -21.37
CA TYR A 261 19.14 -21.69 -21.28
C TYR A 261 20.28 -22.68 -21.01
N ARG A 262 20.07 -23.67 -20.13
CA ARG A 262 21.08 -24.71 -19.85
C ARG A 262 21.38 -25.56 -21.08
N GLN A 263 20.35 -25.96 -21.83
CA GLN A 263 20.54 -26.71 -23.08
C GLN A 263 21.31 -25.88 -24.11
N GLN A 264 21.00 -24.59 -24.24
CA GLN A 264 21.70 -23.69 -25.14
C GLN A 264 23.19 -23.53 -24.77
N GLN A 265 23.52 -23.42 -23.48
CA GLN A 265 24.91 -23.37 -23.03
C GLN A 265 25.66 -24.68 -23.30
N GLN A 266 25.03 -25.83 -23.09
CA GLN A 266 25.63 -27.14 -23.39
C GLN A 266 25.89 -27.32 -24.89
N GLN A 267 24.97 -26.87 -25.74
CA GLN A 267 25.15 -26.88 -27.20
C GLN A 267 26.29 -25.96 -27.62
N GLN A 268 26.39 -24.75 -27.07
CA GLN A 268 27.51 -23.85 -27.34
C GLN A 268 28.86 -24.44 -26.90
N HIS A 269 28.89 -25.10 -25.74
CA HIS A 269 30.10 -25.75 -25.23
C HIS A 269 30.54 -26.93 -26.11
N GLN A 270 29.60 -27.78 -26.54
CA GLN A 270 29.89 -28.85 -27.51
C GLN A 270 30.37 -28.31 -28.86
N HIS A 271 29.78 -27.20 -29.34
CA HIS A 271 30.18 -26.57 -30.59
C HIS A 271 31.57 -25.92 -30.51
N LEU A 272 32.00 -25.47 -29.32
CA LEU A 272 33.38 -25.01 -29.10
C LEU A 272 34.38 -26.18 -29.10
N LEU A 273 34.02 -27.30 -28.48
CA LEU A 273 34.87 -28.49 -28.40
C LEU A 273 35.04 -29.20 -29.75
N GLN A 274 34.07 -29.11 -30.65
CA GLN A 274 34.17 -29.64 -32.03
C GLN A 274 34.99 -28.74 -32.98
N LYS A 275 35.35 -27.53 -32.55
CA LYS A 275 36.16 -26.57 -33.32
C LYS A 275 37.64 -26.53 -32.90
N GLN A 276 38.04 -27.38 -31.95
CA GLN A 276 39.43 -27.69 -31.64
C GLN A 276 39.83 -29.02 -32.30
#